data_AF-A0A6G4WN92-F1
#
_entry.id   AF-A0A6G4WN92-F1
#
_cell.length_a   1.000
_cell.length_b   1.000
_cell.length_c   1.000
_cell.angle_alpha   90.00
_cell.angle_beta   90.00
_cell.angle_gamma   90.00
#
_symmetry.space_group_name_H-M   'P 1'
#
loop_
_entity.id
_entity.type
_entity.pdbx_description
1 polymer ?
#
loop_
_entity_poly.entity_id
_entity_poly.type
_entity_poly.pdbx_seq_one_letter_code
_entity_poly.pdbx_strand_id
1 'polypeptide(L)'
;MTEPATLIFRASLRARLYRDIEVSSSSTLADLAEAIVAAFGFDMDHAYGFYSKLTGKLFGSPQRFELFADMEGSGSRSVKRTRVITAFQKVGSAMTFLYDYGDEWRFRVEVIGTGQAQPDANYPRIVSKVGKAPPQYPDIEDE
;
A
#
# COMPACT_ATOMS: atom_id res chain seq x y z
N MET A 1 23.90 7.12 -8.84
CA MET A 1 22.55 6.96 -9.41
C MET A 1 21.64 7.92 -8.70
N THR A 2 20.91 8.75 -9.42
CA THR A 2 19.95 9.70 -8.83
C THR A 2 18.71 8.93 -8.37
N GLU A 3 18.22 9.20 -7.17
CA GLU A 3 16.95 8.62 -6.70
C GLU A 3 15.80 9.05 -7.64
N PRO A 4 14.87 8.14 -8.01
CA PRO A 4 13.73 8.51 -8.83
C PRO A 4 12.86 9.55 -8.10
N ALA A 5 12.23 10.44 -8.85
CA ALA A 5 11.33 11.44 -8.28
C ALA A 5 10.00 10.82 -7.82
N THR A 6 9.47 9.86 -8.57
CA THR A 6 8.23 9.15 -8.26
C THR A 6 8.38 7.65 -8.45
N LEU A 7 7.53 6.89 -7.76
CA LEU A 7 7.39 5.44 -7.91
C LEU A 7 5.97 5.12 -8.39
N ILE A 8 5.84 4.15 -9.29
CA ILE A 8 4.55 3.64 -9.75
C ILE A 8 4.31 2.28 -9.09
N PHE A 9 3.30 2.22 -8.25
CA PHE A 9 2.88 1.03 -7.52
C PHE A 9 1.66 0.39 -8.17
N ARG A 10 1.70 -0.93 -8.36
CA ARG A 10 0.51 -1.73 -8.63
C ARG A 10 0.01 -2.33 -7.32
N ALA A 11 -1.19 -1.97 -6.90
CA ALA A 11 -1.91 -2.60 -5.80
C ALA A 11 -3.00 -3.52 -6.34
N SER A 12 -2.93 -4.82 -6.03
CA SER A 12 -3.80 -5.86 -6.59
C SER A 12 -4.51 -6.66 -5.51
N LEU A 13 -5.82 -6.81 -5.61
CA LEU A 13 -6.60 -7.78 -4.82
C LEU A 13 -6.61 -9.17 -5.49
N ARG A 14 -6.61 -9.19 -6.82
CA ARG A 14 -6.55 -10.40 -7.65
C ARG A 14 -6.02 -10.05 -9.04
N ALA A 15 -5.67 -11.04 -9.84
CA ALA A 15 -4.98 -10.85 -11.13
C ALA A 15 -5.63 -9.83 -12.08
N ARG A 16 -6.97 -9.72 -12.09
CA ARG A 16 -7.74 -8.78 -12.92
C ARG A 16 -8.46 -7.69 -12.12
N LEU A 17 -7.96 -7.38 -10.92
CA LEU A 17 -8.47 -6.31 -10.08
C LEU A 17 -7.30 -5.59 -9.40
N TYR A 18 -6.88 -4.47 -10.00
CA TYR A 18 -5.75 -3.70 -9.53
C TYR A 18 -5.86 -2.21 -9.83
N ARG A 19 -5.04 -1.43 -9.14
CA ARG A 19 -4.85 0.00 -9.33
C ARG A 19 -3.37 0.25 -9.50
N ASP A 20 -3.00 0.99 -10.54
CA ASP A 20 -1.66 1.53 -10.66
C ASP A 20 -1.71 2.96 -10.13
N ILE A 21 -0.85 3.26 -9.17
CA ILE A 21 -0.83 4.50 -8.39
C ILE A 21 0.58 5.04 -8.43
N GLU A 22 0.72 6.28 -8.90
CA GLU A 22 2.00 6.98 -8.86
C GLU A 22 2.05 7.88 -7.62
N VAL A 23 3.16 7.78 -6.89
CA VAL A 23 3.40 8.52 -5.65
C VAL A 23 4.78 9.15 -5.67
N SER A 24 4.97 10.25 -4.91
CA SER A 24 6.29 10.83 -4.71
C SER A 24 7.20 9.82 -4.00
N SER A 25 8.47 9.75 -4.38
CA SER A 25 9.46 8.93 -3.67
C SER A 25 9.66 9.37 -2.21
N SER A 26 9.34 10.64 -1.90
CA SER A 26 9.39 11.17 -0.54
C SER A 26 8.16 10.83 0.31
N SER A 27 7.07 10.34 -0.30
CA SER A 27 5.85 9.95 0.40
C SER A 27 6.11 8.83 1.41
N THR A 28 5.30 8.79 2.45
CA THR A 28 5.36 7.74 3.48
C THR A 28 4.58 6.50 3.06
N LEU A 29 4.79 5.38 3.77
CA LEU A 29 3.94 4.20 3.62
C LEU A 29 2.49 4.47 4.06
N ALA A 30 2.25 5.43 4.95
CA ALA A 30 0.89 5.85 5.31
C ALA A 30 0.20 6.53 4.11
N ASP A 31 0.88 7.45 3.43
CA ASP A 31 0.36 8.11 2.23
C ASP A 31 0.02 7.08 1.13
N LEU A 32 0.87 6.05 0.97
CA LEU A 32 0.62 4.96 0.04
C LEU A 32 -0.58 4.11 0.46
N ALA A 33 -0.75 3.81 1.76
CA ALA A 33 -1.90 3.07 2.26
C ALA A 33 -3.21 3.82 1.99
N GLU A 34 -3.27 5.11 2.32
CA GLU A 34 -4.41 5.98 2.04
C GLU A 34 -4.74 6.01 0.54
N ALA A 35 -3.70 6.13 -0.31
CA ALA A 35 -3.88 6.12 -1.76
C ALA A 35 -4.44 4.79 -2.28
N ILE A 36 -4.00 3.65 -1.73
CA ILE A 36 -4.51 2.34 -2.10
C ILE A 36 -5.98 2.21 -1.70
N VAL A 37 -6.31 2.47 -0.43
CA VAL A 37 -7.67 2.34 0.12
C VAL A 37 -8.65 3.22 -0.68
N ALA A 38 -8.30 4.50 -0.88
CA ALA A 38 -9.11 5.41 -1.68
C ALA A 38 -9.25 4.96 -3.15
N ALA A 39 -8.22 4.36 -3.75
CA ALA A 39 -8.27 3.90 -5.14
C ALA A 39 -9.24 2.72 -5.35
N PHE A 40 -9.55 1.97 -4.29
CA PHE A 40 -10.58 0.92 -4.28
C PHE A 40 -11.95 1.44 -3.83
N GLY A 41 -12.07 2.70 -3.42
CA GLY A 41 -13.33 3.29 -2.95
C GLY A 41 -13.69 2.86 -1.53
N PHE A 42 -12.69 2.50 -0.74
CA PHE A 42 -12.83 2.18 0.67
C PHE A 42 -12.59 3.43 1.51
N ASP A 43 -13.18 3.47 2.70
CA ASP A 43 -12.90 4.42 3.75
C ASP A 43 -11.70 3.97 4.57
N MET A 44 -10.90 4.93 5.03
CA MET A 44 -9.65 4.70 5.78
C MET A 44 -9.91 4.74 7.29
N ASP A 45 -10.63 3.75 7.79
CA ASP A 45 -11.19 3.66 9.14
C ASP A 45 -10.57 2.57 10.01
N HIS A 46 -9.76 1.67 9.44
CA HIS A 46 -9.16 0.53 10.15
C HIS A 46 -7.62 0.57 10.19
N ALA A 47 -7.06 -0.28 11.06
CA ALA A 47 -5.62 -0.48 11.19
C ALA A 47 -5.04 -1.27 10.01
N TYR A 48 -3.74 -1.07 9.75
CA TYR A 48 -3.08 -1.66 8.59
C TYR A 48 -1.56 -1.76 8.75
N GLY A 49 -0.95 -2.54 7.86
CA GLY A 49 0.51 -2.70 7.78
C GLY A 49 1.00 -3.25 6.44
N PHE A 50 2.30 -3.10 6.20
CA PHE A 50 3.02 -3.67 5.06
C PHE A 50 3.98 -4.77 5.52
N TYR A 51 3.96 -5.90 4.81
CA TYR A 51 4.65 -7.12 5.17
C TYR A 51 5.44 -7.66 3.98
N SER A 52 6.72 -7.99 4.16
CA SER A 52 7.56 -8.47 3.04
C SER A 52 7.18 -9.86 2.52
N LYS A 53 6.46 -10.67 3.30
CA LYS A 53 5.89 -11.92 2.78
C LYS A 53 4.69 -11.64 1.90
N LEU A 54 4.63 -12.30 0.75
CA LEU A 54 3.51 -12.25 -0.19
C LEU A 54 2.44 -13.33 0.09
N THR A 55 2.78 -14.33 0.90
CA THR A 55 1.92 -15.47 1.23
C THR A 55 2.18 -15.96 2.66
N GLY A 56 1.26 -16.77 3.19
CA GLY A 56 1.39 -17.40 4.51
C GLY A 56 1.25 -16.41 5.68
N LYS A 57 2.02 -16.65 6.76
CA LYS A 57 1.96 -15.89 8.02
C LYS A 57 2.65 -14.53 7.88
N LEU A 58 1.88 -13.48 7.59
CA LEU A 58 2.36 -12.12 7.35
C LEU A 58 3.10 -11.51 8.55
N PHE A 59 2.57 -11.68 9.77
CA PHE A 59 3.19 -11.15 11.00
C PHE A 59 4.56 -11.76 11.32
N GLY A 60 4.94 -12.86 10.68
CA GLY A 60 6.29 -13.42 10.72
C GLY A 60 7.18 -12.96 9.56
N SER A 61 6.87 -11.83 8.92
CA SER A 61 7.70 -11.26 7.86
C SER A 61 9.01 -10.70 8.42
N PRO A 62 10.15 -10.90 7.73
CA PRO A 62 11.42 -10.29 8.14
C PRO A 62 11.39 -8.75 8.15
N GLN A 63 10.56 -8.14 7.30
CA GLN A 63 10.30 -6.71 7.30
C GLN A 63 8.81 -6.47 7.48
N ARG A 64 8.49 -5.61 8.45
CA ARG A 64 7.12 -5.26 8.84
C ARG A 64 7.06 -3.76 9.09
N PHE A 65 6.05 -3.12 8.53
CA PHE A 65 5.76 -1.72 8.75
C PHE A 65 4.32 -1.59 9.21
N GLU A 66 4.09 -1.09 10.42
CA GLU A 66 2.77 -1.13 11.04
C GLU A 66 2.36 0.26 11.55
N LEU A 67 1.05 0.47 11.67
CA LEU A 67 0.47 1.73 12.15
C LEU A 67 0.88 2.08 13.58
N PHE A 68 0.97 1.06 14.46
CA PHE A 68 1.25 1.18 15.90
C PHE A 68 2.67 0.69 16.28
N ALA A 69 3.62 0.82 15.35
CA ALA A 69 4.99 0.33 15.56
C ALA A 69 5.74 1.03 16.71
N ASP A 70 5.23 2.15 17.20
CA ASP A 70 5.72 2.89 18.37
C ASP A 70 5.30 2.28 19.72
N MET A 71 4.47 1.22 19.73
CA MET A 71 4.28 0.40 20.91
C MET A 71 5.52 -0.48 21.16
N GLU A 72 5.97 -0.48 22.42
CA GLU A 72 7.16 -1.20 22.87
C GLU A 72 7.06 -2.70 22.56
N GLY A 73 8.11 -3.28 21.95
CA GLY A 73 8.19 -4.73 21.66
C GLY A 73 7.65 -5.20 20.30
N SER A 74 7.12 -4.31 19.45
CA SER A 74 6.53 -4.70 18.15
C SER A 74 7.53 -5.36 17.18
N GLY A 75 8.80 -4.94 17.21
CA GLY A 75 9.81 -5.34 16.23
C GLY A 75 9.45 -4.94 14.79
N SER A 76 8.56 -3.96 14.61
CA SER A 76 8.15 -3.40 13.32
C SER A 76 8.55 -1.93 13.21
N ARG A 77 8.55 -1.39 11.98
CA ARG A 77 8.87 0.02 11.70
C ARG A 77 7.57 0.81 11.48
N SER A 78 7.55 2.10 11.79
CA SER A 78 6.34 2.91 11.59
C SER A 78 6.07 3.21 10.10
N VAL A 79 4.83 2.99 9.66
CA VAL A 79 4.37 3.39 8.31
C VAL A 79 4.41 4.91 8.11
N LYS A 80 4.13 5.69 9.17
CA LYS A 80 4.11 7.16 9.14
C LYS A 80 5.50 7.78 9.02
N ARG A 81 6.56 7.04 9.37
CA ARG A 81 7.95 7.53 9.36
C ARG A 81 8.82 6.88 8.28
N THR A 82 8.29 5.88 7.58
CA THR A 82 9.04 5.16 6.55
C THR A 82 8.62 5.66 5.17
N ARG A 83 9.58 6.18 4.41
CA ARG A 83 9.38 6.60 3.02
C ARG A 83 9.22 5.39 2.10
N VAL A 84 8.38 5.51 1.07
CA VAL A 84 8.13 4.46 0.07
C VAL A 84 9.42 3.98 -0.60
N ILE A 85 10.33 4.90 -0.94
CA ILE A 85 11.61 4.57 -1.58
C ILE A 85 12.58 3.80 -0.66
N THR A 86 12.42 3.95 0.65
CA THR A 86 13.22 3.20 1.64
C THR A 86 12.66 1.80 1.86
N ALA A 87 11.33 1.64 1.83
CA ALA A 87 10.68 0.34 1.99
C ALA A 87 10.77 -0.50 0.71
N PHE A 88 10.58 0.12 -0.46
CA PHE A 88 10.62 -0.54 -1.76
C PHE A 88 11.86 -0.07 -2.54
N GLN A 89 12.94 -0.84 -2.41
CA GLN A 89 14.27 -0.41 -2.83
C GLN A 89 14.48 -0.40 -4.35
N LYS A 90 13.68 -1.14 -5.12
CA LYS A 90 13.82 -1.23 -6.58
C LYS A 90 12.51 -1.59 -7.27
N VAL A 91 12.47 -1.37 -8.59
CA VAL A 91 11.42 -1.94 -9.44
C VAL A 91 11.40 -3.47 -9.28
N GLY A 92 10.20 -4.03 -9.14
CA GLY A 92 9.96 -5.42 -8.79
C GLY A 92 9.95 -5.71 -7.28
N SER A 93 10.31 -4.76 -6.41
CA SER A 93 10.06 -4.90 -4.97
C SER A 93 8.56 -5.01 -4.71
N ALA A 94 8.16 -5.99 -3.92
CA ALA A 94 6.77 -6.24 -3.58
C ALA A 94 6.57 -6.56 -2.09
N MET A 95 5.42 -6.18 -1.57
CA MET A 95 4.97 -6.47 -0.20
C MET A 95 3.47 -6.77 -0.21
N THR A 96 2.98 -7.41 0.85
CA THR A 96 1.55 -7.46 1.16
C THR A 96 1.19 -6.24 1.98
N PHE A 97 0.24 -5.44 1.50
CA PHE A 97 -0.48 -4.46 2.31
C PHE A 97 -1.72 -5.14 2.88
N LEU A 98 -1.76 -5.29 4.20
CA LEU A 98 -2.90 -5.83 4.94
C LEU A 98 -3.66 -4.64 5.52
N TYR A 99 -4.87 -4.42 5.05
CA TYR A 99 -5.81 -3.41 5.54
C TYR A 99 -6.95 -4.11 6.27
N ASP A 100 -7.36 -3.55 7.40
CA ASP A 100 -8.34 -4.16 8.31
C ASP A 100 -7.87 -5.53 8.83
N TYR A 101 -7.43 -5.57 10.09
CA TYR A 101 -6.97 -6.83 10.69
C TYR A 101 -8.10 -7.79 11.07
N GLY A 102 -9.36 -7.34 11.04
CA GLY A 102 -10.53 -8.20 11.20
C GLY A 102 -10.87 -8.92 9.90
N ASP A 103 -11.11 -8.14 8.83
CA ASP A 103 -11.54 -8.66 7.52
C ASP A 103 -10.40 -9.06 6.59
N GLU A 104 -9.17 -8.69 6.93
CA GLU A 104 -7.93 -9.07 6.25
C GLU A 104 -7.88 -8.77 4.75
N TRP A 105 -8.15 -7.53 4.36
CA TRP A 105 -7.96 -7.09 2.97
C TRP A 105 -6.46 -7.14 2.61
N ARG A 106 -6.08 -8.15 1.82
CA ARG A 106 -4.70 -8.40 1.41
C ARG A 106 -4.46 -7.92 -0.02
N PHE A 107 -3.80 -6.78 -0.14
CA PHE A 107 -3.33 -6.26 -1.43
C PHE A 107 -1.89 -6.69 -1.67
N ARG A 108 -1.60 -7.26 -2.84
CA ARG A 108 -0.22 -7.36 -3.32
C ARG A 108 0.18 -6.01 -3.91
N VAL A 109 1.21 -5.38 -3.33
CA VAL A 109 1.72 -4.07 -3.72
C VAL A 109 3.12 -4.23 -4.30
N GLU A 110 3.31 -3.83 -5.56
CA GLU A 110 4.57 -3.99 -6.29
C GLU A 110 4.99 -2.69 -6.98
N VAL A 111 6.27 -2.33 -6.92
CA VAL A 111 6.81 -1.23 -7.73
C VAL A 111 6.97 -1.72 -9.16
N ILE A 112 6.17 -1.21 -10.08
CA ILE A 112 6.19 -1.61 -11.50
C ILE A 112 7.02 -0.66 -12.38
N GLY A 113 7.39 0.50 -11.86
CA GLY A 113 8.18 1.48 -12.57
C GLY A 113 8.50 2.71 -11.73
N THR A 114 9.25 3.62 -12.33
CA THR A 114 9.60 4.92 -11.77
C THR A 114 9.18 6.02 -12.73
N GLY A 115 8.96 7.22 -12.21
CA GLY A 115 8.61 8.39 -13.02
C GLY A 115 9.48 9.59 -12.70
N GLN A 116 9.28 10.64 -13.49
CA GLN A 116 9.82 11.97 -13.24
C GLN A 116 8.71 12.83 -12.61
N ALA A 117 9.08 13.65 -11.62
CA ALA A 117 8.14 14.64 -11.08
C ALA A 117 7.69 15.56 -12.21
N GLN A 118 6.37 15.72 -12.32
CA GLN A 118 5.75 16.66 -13.24
C GLN A 118 5.45 17.92 -12.43
N PRO A 119 5.89 19.11 -12.86
CA PRO A 119 5.79 20.35 -12.07
C PRO A 119 4.39 20.66 -11.55
N ASP A 120 3.36 20.31 -12.32
CA ASP A 120 1.95 20.64 -12.04
C ASP A 120 1.10 19.43 -11.62
N ALA A 121 1.72 18.27 -11.38
CA ALA A 121 0.99 17.07 -10.97
C ALA A 121 0.87 16.97 -9.45
N ASN A 122 -0.36 16.72 -8.98
CA ASN A 122 -0.61 16.33 -7.60
C ASN A 122 -0.36 14.83 -7.44
N TYR A 123 0.33 14.46 -6.35
CA TYR A 123 0.55 13.08 -5.94
C TYR A 123 -0.12 12.85 -4.57
N PRO A 124 -0.65 11.65 -4.30
CA PRO A 124 -0.70 10.47 -5.17
C PRO A 124 -1.72 10.61 -6.32
N ARG A 125 -1.47 9.94 -7.45
CA ARG A 125 -2.43 9.90 -8.59
C ARG A 125 -2.63 8.48 -9.10
N ILE A 126 -3.86 8.18 -9.53
CA ILE A 126 -4.20 6.89 -10.12
C ILE A 126 -3.89 6.94 -11.62
N VAL A 127 -2.96 6.11 -12.08
CA VAL A 127 -2.56 6.03 -13.49
C VAL A 127 -3.31 4.95 -14.25
N SER A 128 -3.82 3.92 -13.57
CA SER A 128 -4.66 2.89 -14.19
C SER A 128 -5.63 2.26 -13.20
N LYS A 129 -6.83 1.90 -13.69
CA LYS A 129 -7.84 1.13 -12.95
C LYS A 129 -8.28 -0.07 -13.78
N VAL A 130 -8.12 -1.28 -13.24
CA VAL A 130 -8.59 -2.52 -13.87
C VAL A 130 -9.48 -3.29 -12.91
N GLY A 131 -10.64 -3.72 -13.40
CA GLY A 131 -11.64 -4.47 -12.64
C GLY A 131 -12.49 -3.61 -11.70
N LYS A 132 -13.73 -4.06 -11.46
CA LYS A 132 -14.66 -3.47 -10.49
C LYS A 132 -14.19 -3.80 -9.08
N ALA A 133 -14.01 -2.77 -8.25
CA ALA A 133 -13.75 -2.96 -6.82
C ALA A 133 -14.99 -3.56 -6.14
N PRO A 134 -14.84 -4.51 -5.20
CA PRO A 134 -15.94 -4.94 -4.36
C PRO A 134 -16.40 -3.78 -3.45
N PRO A 135 -17.60 -3.85 -2.84
CA PRO A 135 -17.89 -3.02 -1.68
C PRO A 135 -16.89 -3.33 -0.55
N GLN A 136 -16.62 -2.36 0.31
CA GLN A 136 -15.69 -2.53 1.43
C GLN A 136 -16.24 -3.53 2.46
N TYR A 137 -17.51 -3.41 2.81
CA TYR A 137 -18.22 -4.33 3.69
C TYR A 137 -19.56 -4.69 3.05
N PRO A 138 -20.03 -5.95 3.17
CA PRO A 138 -21.39 -6.29 2.81
C PRO A 138 -22.37 -5.53 3.70
N ASP A 139 -23.51 -5.12 3.14
CA ASP A 139 -24.61 -4.62 3.96
C ASP A 139 -25.03 -5.75 4.90
N ILE A 140 -24.95 -5.51 6.21
CA ILE A 140 -25.53 -6.42 7.19
C ILE A 140 -27.04 -6.24 7.01
N GLU A 141 -27.72 -7.21 6.40
CA GLU A 141 -29.18 -7.22 6.45
C GLU A 141 -29.55 -7.33 7.94
N ASP A 142 -30.14 -6.25 8.48
CA ASP A 142 -30.77 -6.28 9.79
C ASP A 142 -31.82 -7.40 9.77
N GLU A 143 -31.59 -8.46 10.55
CA GLU A 143 -32.53 -9.57 10.74
C GLU A 143 -33.75 -9.16 11.57
#